data_AF-A0A2W7A9I8-F1
#
_entry.id   AF-A0A2W7A9I8-F1
#
_cell.length_a   1.000
_cell.length_b   1.000
_cell.length_c   1.000
_cell.angle_alpha   90.00
_cell.angle_beta   90.00
_cell.angle_gamma   90.00
#
_symmetry.space_group_name_H-M   'P 1'
#
loop_
_entity.id
_entity.type
_entity.pdbx_description
1 polymer ?
#
loop_
_entity_poly.entity_id
_entity_poly.type
_entity_poly.pdbx_seq_one_letter_code
_entity_poly.pdbx_strand_id
1 'polypeptide(L)'
;MESTLHRPEIPFEIEPPHSFNPQTIVLQPNNDLNASCSDSFQQTLEEALDLAAEEVIVDLLWGDVTDLKGIKALVAGLEKATVLGKLLSFQSMSPQTRASVEAEWDQQRSIRFGAWADVFELELERFLDTVSKNSLTEAIFDPKAISEGARK
;
A
#
# COMPACT_ATOMS: atom_id res chain seq x y z
N MET A 1 -42.36 44.31 -6.65
CA MET A 1 -40.99 44.48 -7.17
C MET A 1 -40.16 43.37 -6.56
N GLU A 2 -40.06 42.24 -7.25
CA GLU A 2 -39.33 41.05 -6.78
C GLU A 2 -37.91 41.09 -7.34
N SER A 3 -36.91 41.11 -6.44
CA SER A 3 -35.50 41.09 -6.82
C SER A 3 -35.08 39.65 -7.11
N THR A 4 -34.88 39.34 -8.39
CA THR A 4 -34.24 38.10 -8.84
C THR A 4 -32.73 38.20 -8.59
N LEU A 5 -32.27 37.61 -7.49
CA LEU A 5 -30.85 37.39 -7.22
C LEU A 5 -30.30 36.35 -8.19
N HIS A 6 -29.56 36.82 -9.21
CA HIS A 6 -28.84 35.97 -10.14
C HIS A 6 -27.67 35.31 -9.40
N ARG A 7 -27.79 34.02 -9.09
CA ARG A 7 -26.66 33.19 -8.66
C ARG A 7 -25.76 32.97 -9.88
N PRO A 8 -24.46 33.29 -9.84
CA PRO A 8 -23.55 32.87 -10.90
C PRO A 8 -23.42 31.35 -10.85
N GLU A 9 -23.85 30.67 -11.90
CA GLU A 9 -23.44 29.30 -12.16
C GLU A 9 -21.95 29.33 -12.44
N ILE A 10 -21.14 28.86 -11.50
CA ILE A 10 -19.72 28.64 -11.77
C ILE A 10 -19.65 27.27 -12.45
N PRO A 11 -19.24 27.18 -13.73
CA PRO A 11 -19.06 25.92 -14.40
C PRO A 11 -17.73 25.34 -13.93
N PHE A 12 -17.72 24.79 -12.72
CA PHE A 12 -16.72 23.82 -12.36
C PHE A 12 -17.17 22.50 -12.97
N GLU A 13 -16.81 22.27 -14.24
CA GLU A 13 -16.69 20.92 -14.76
C GLU A 13 -15.59 20.25 -13.93
N ILE A 14 -16.02 19.58 -12.85
CA ILE A 14 -15.18 18.61 -12.16
C ILE A 14 -15.14 17.43 -13.14
N GLU A 15 -14.09 17.35 -13.95
CA GLU A 15 -13.81 16.13 -14.69
C GLU A 15 -13.89 14.96 -13.68
N PRO A 16 -14.69 13.92 -13.95
CA PRO A 16 -14.79 12.79 -13.05
C PRO A 16 -13.36 12.26 -12.84
N PRO A 17 -12.91 12.05 -11.59
CA PRO A 17 -11.55 11.61 -11.36
C PRO A 17 -11.36 10.31 -12.13
N HIS A 18 -10.42 10.31 -13.09
CA HIS A 18 -9.86 9.09 -13.65
C HIS A 18 -9.51 8.18 -12.47
N SER A 19 -10.15 7.00 -12.40
CA SER A 19 -9.97 5.93 -11.40
C SER A 19 -9.08 6.34 -10.21
N PHE A 20 -9.71 6.76 -9.09
CA PHE A 20 -8.98 7.13 -7.87
C PHE A 20 -8.29 5.90 -7.29
N ASN A 21 -7.09 5.59 -7.80
CA ASN A 21 -6.18 4.61 -7.24
C ASN A 21 -5.21 5.39 -6.35
N PRO A 22 -5.44 5.43 -5.03
CA PRO A 22 -4.53 6.12 -4.12
C PRO A 22 -3.14 5.50 -4.24
N GLN A 23 -2.09 6.31 -4.23
CA GLN A 23 -0.71 5.82 -4.34
C GLN A 23 -0.37 4.87 -3.18
N THR A 24 -0.72 5.31 -1.97
CA THR A 24 -0.53 4.59 -0.71
C THR A 24 -1.88 4.39 -0.02
N ILE A 25 -2.12 3.19 0.52
CA ILE A 25 -3.23 2.93 1.45
C ILE A 25 -2.67 2.58 2.82
N VAL A 26 -3.24 3.17 3.87
CA VAL A 26 -2.90 2.85 5.26
C VAL A 26 -4.06 2.12 5.93
N LEU A 27 -3.80 0.93 6.45
CA LEU A 27 -4.74 0.13 7.24
C LEU A 27 -4.35 0.20 8.71
N GLN A 28 -5.32 0.51 9.57
CA GLN A 28 -5.12 0.57 11.02
C GLN A 28 -6.15 -0.35 11.70
N PRO A 29 -5.89 -1.67 11.80
CA PRO A 29 -6.75 -2.55 12.58
C PRO A 29 -6.83 -2.05 14.02
N ASN A 30 -8.06 -1.93 14.52
CA ASN A 30 -8.38 -1.38 15.85
C ASN A 30 -8.64 -2.48 16.90
N ASN A 31 -8.39 -3.74 16.55
CA ASN A 31 -8.58 -4.91 17.39
C ASN A 31 -7.48 -5.91 17.11
N ASP A 32 -7.29 -6.84 18.04
CA ASP A 32 -6.38 -7.96 17.87
C ASP A 32 -6.73 -8.79 16.62
N LEU A 33 -5.69 -9.22 15.89
CA LEU A 33 -5.80 -10.21 14.84
C LEU A 33 -5.85 -11.61 15.47
N ASN A 34 -7.08 -12.12 15.58
CA ASN A 34 -7.41 -13.41 16.16
C ASN A 34 -8.33 -14.23 15.24
N ALA A 35 -8.68 -15.44 15.65
CA ALA A 35 -9.39 -16.40 14.81
C ALA A 35 -10.74 -15.89 14.29
N SER A 36 -11.38 -14.99 15.03
CA SER A 36 -12.72 -14.45 14.73
C SER A 36 -12.71 -13.34 13.68
N CYS A 37 -11.60 -12.61 13.51
CA CYS A 37 -11.50 -11.44 12.64
C CYS A 37 -10.41 -11.55 11.55
N SER A 38 -9.54 -12.55 11.62
CA SER A 38 -8.40 -12.70 10.69
C SER A 38 -8.84 -12.85 9.23
N ASP A 39 -9.96 -13.53 8.95
CA ASP A 39 -10.45 -13.70 7.56
C ASP A 39 -10.90 -12.35 6.97
N SER A 40 -11.67 -11.57 7.75
CA SER A 40 -12.12 -10.24 7.33
C SER A 40 -10.96 -9.26 7.17
N PHE A 41 -9.96 -9.34 8.05
CA PHE A 41 -8.76 -8.54 7.92
C PHE A 41 -7.96 -8.92 6.67
N GLN A 42 -7.76 -10.22 6.43
CA GLN A 42 -7.08 -10.70 5.21
C GLN A 42 -7.76 -10.16 3.96
N GLN A 43 -9.10 -10.28 3.87
CA GLN A 43 -9.85 -9.75 2.74
C GLN A 43 -9.63 -8.23 2.57
N THR A 44 -9.69 -7.47 3.66
CA THR A 44 -9.49 -6.01 3.64
C THR A 44 -8.07 -5.65 3.17
N LEU A 45 -7.06 -6.37 3.65
CA LEU A 45 -5.67 -6.20 3.25
C LEU A 45 -5.48 -6.50 1.76
N GLU A 46 -6.07 -7.60 1.29
CA GLU A 46 -6.01 -7.99 -0.10
C GLU A 46 -6.71 -6.99 -1.03
N GLU A 47 -7.85 -6.44 -0.63
CA GLU A 47 -8.56 -5.40 -1.37
C GLU A 47 -7.76 -4.08 -1.40
N ALA A 48 -7.13 -3.70 -0.28
CA ALA A 48 -6.24 -2.55 -0.24
C ALA A 48 -5.04 -2.73 -1.19
N LEU A 49 -4.47 -3.93 -1.23
CA LEU A 49 -3.41 -4.26 -2.17
C LEU A 49 -3.86 -4.22 -3.62
N ASP A 50 -5.12 -4.51 -3.94
CA ASP A 50 -5.64 -4.35 -5.32
C ASP A 50 -5.80 -2.88 -5.69
N LEU A 51 -6.28 -2.06 -4.75
CA LEU A 51 -6.64 -0.65 -4.96
C LEU A 51 -5.44 0.31 -4.93
N ALA A 52 -4.44 0.06 -4.08
CA ALA A 52 -3.27 0.93 -3.97
C ALA A 52 -2.49 0.95 -5.28
N ALA A 53 -2.01 2.09 -5.75
CA ALA A 53 -1.20 2.13 -6.95
C ALA A 53 0.18 1.48 -6.71
N GLU A 54 0.79 1.77 -5.56
CA GLU A 54 2.16 1.35 -5.26
C GLU A 54 2.27 0.54 -3.97
N GLU A 55 1.63 1.00 -2.89
CA GLU A 55 1.97 0.51 -1.57
C GLU A 55 0.84 0.47 -0.55
N VAL A 56 0.97 -0.46 0.40
CA VAL A 56 0.09 -0.59 1.56
C VAL A 56 0.92 -0.60 2.84
N ILE A 57 0.47 0.18 3.82
CA ILE A 57 1.05 0.21 5.16
C ILE A 57 -0.02 -0.32 6.12
N VAL A 58 0.32 -1.30 6.93
CA VAL A 58 -0.53 -1.83 7.99
C VAL A 58 0.07 -1.42 9.33
N ASP A 59 -0.61 -0.56 10.08
CA ASP A 59 -0.18 -0.12 11.40
C ASP A 59 -0.88 -0.89 12.52
N LEU A 60 -0.11 -1.72 13.23
CA LEU A 60 -0.56 -2.61 14.28
C LEU A 60 -0.49 -1.97 15.68
N LEU A 61 -0.44 -0.63 15.78
CA LEU A 61 -0.29 0.06 17.08
C LEU A 61 -1.41 -0.29 18.09
N TRP A 62 -2.62 -0.56 17.59
CA TRP A 62 -3.82 -0.73 18.41
C TRP A 62 -4.31 -2.18 18.54
N GLY A 63 -3.59 -3.15 17.99
CA GLY A 63 -4.00 -4.56 18.02
C GLY A 63 -2.81 -5.51 17.93
N ASP A 64 -2.85 -6.56 18.75
CA ASP A 64 -1.85 -7.62 18.73
C ASP A 64 -2.23 -8.73 17.76
N VAL A 65 -1.24 -9.46 17.25
CA VAL A 65 -1.48 -10.72 16.54
C VAL A 65 -1.43 -11.84 17.56
N THR A 66 -2.60 -12.39 17.86
CA THR A 66 -2.78 -13.26 19.03
C THR A 66 -2.77 -14.74 18.68
N ASP A 67 -2.90 -15.10 17.40
CA ASP A 67 -2.85 -16.48 16.97
C ASP A 67 -2.25 -16.69 15.58
N LEU A 68 -2.07 -17.97 15.24
CA LEU A 68 -1.52 -18.42 13.97
C LEU A 68 -2.39 -18.01 12.76
N LYS A 69 -3.70 -17.82 12.95
CA LYS A 69 -4.58 -17.40 11.84
C LYS A 69 -4.33 -15.94 11.50
N GLY A 70 -4.10 -15.09 12.50
CA GLY A 70 -3.66 -13.71 12.31
C GLY A 70 -2.30 -13.63 11.62
N ILE A 71 -1.34 -14.48 12.01
CA ILE A 71 -0.03 -14.57 11.32
C ILE A 71 -0.22 -14.95 9.86
N LYS A 72 -1.04 -15.97 9.57
CA LYS A 72 -1.31 -16.40 8.20
C LYS A 72 -1.99 -15.34 7.35
N ALA A 73 -2.89 -14.54 7.93
CA ALA A 73 -3.52 -13.42 7.23
C ALA A 73 -2.49 -12.36 6.79
N LEU A 74 -1.52 -12.03 7.64
CA LEU A 74 -0.43 -11.12 7.30
C LEU A 74 0.47 -11.69 6.20
N VAL A 75 0.82 -12.98 6.30
CA VAL A 75 1.64 -13.66 5.29
C VAL A 75 0.92 -13.78 3.94
N ALA A 76 -0.40 -14.02 3.93
CA ALA A 76 -1.18 -13.97 2.69
C ALA A 76 -1.14 -12.59 2.03
N GLY A 77 -1.14 -11.52 2.82
CA GLY A 77 -0.88 -10.17 2.33
C GLY A 77 0.50 -10.03 1.67
N LEU A 78 1.55 -10.60 2.26
CA LEU A 78 2.89 -10.63 1.67
C LEU A 78 2.94 -11.41 0.36
N GLU A 79 2.31 -12.59 0.31
CA GLU A 79 2.16 -13.39 -0.91
C GLU A 79 1.53 -12.54 -2.01
N LYS A 80 0.40 -11.87 -1.72
CA LYS A 80 -0.31 -11.06 -2.70
C LYS A 80 0.48 -9.82 -3.14
N ALA A 81 1.09 -9.09 -2.20
CA ALA A 81 1.93 -7.93 -2.52
C ALA A 81 3.08 -8.33 -3.46
N THR A 82 3.70 -9.47 -3.20
CA THR A 82 4.77 -10.04 -4.03
C THR A 82 4.27 -10.37 -5.44
N VAL A 83 3.11 -11.01 -5.58
CA VAL A 83 2.50 -11.32 -6.89
C VAL A 83 2.15 -10.05 -7.67
N LEU A 84 1.72 -8.99 -6.98
CA LEU A 84 1.34 -7.72 -7.59
C LEU A 84 2.53 -6.78 -7.84
N GLY A 85 3.73 -7.09 -7.34
CA GLY A 85 4.89 -6.20 -7.40
C GLY A 85 4.70 -4.91 -6.58
N LYS A 86 3.88 -4.98 -5.51
CA LYS A 86 3.57 -3.85 -4.63
C LYS A 86 4.35 -3.95 -3.34
N LEU A 87 4.54 -2.81 -2.70
CA LEU A 87 5.22 -2.73 -1.42
C LEU A 87 4.22 -2.88 -0.27
N LEU A 88 4.56 -3.71 0.72
CA LEU A 88 3.75 -3.92 1.94
C LEU A 88 4.63 -3.76 3.17
N SER A 89 4.21 -2.90 4.10
CA SER A 89 4.92 -2.66 5.36
C SER A 89 4.02 -2.90 6.56
N PHE A 90 4.54 -3.57 7.60
CA PHE A 90 3.87 -3.74 8.89
C PHE A 90 4.52 -2.85 9.96
N GLN A 91 3.81 -1.82 10.40
CA GLN A 91 4.23 -0.88 11.44
C GLN A 91 3.76 -1.31 12.82
N SER A 92 4.49 -0.87 13.84
CA SER A 92 4.17 -1.12 15.26
C SER A 92 4.07 -2.60 15.65
N MET A 93 4.60 -3.51 14.83
CA MET A 93 4.56 -4.95 15.06
C MET A 93 5.45 -5.34 16.26
N SER A 94 4.92 -6.17 17.16
CA SER A 94 5.72 -6.71 18.28
C SER A 94 6.87 -7.59 17.76
N PRO A 95 8.03 -7.65 18.46
CA PRO A 95 9.13 -8.52 18.05
C PRO A 95 8.77 -10.00 17.95
N GLN A 96 7.84 -10.48 18.80
CA GLN A 96 7.38 -11.87 18.78
C GLN A 96 6.51 -12.15 17.53
N THR A 97 5.60 -11.23 17.22
CA THR A 97 4.78 -11.32 16.00
C THR A 97 5.68 -11.29 14.76
N ARG A 98 6.68 -10.41 14.74
CA ARG A 98 7.65 -10.32 13.63
C ARG A 98 8.35 -11.64 13.39
N ALA A 99 8.95 -12.23 14.43
CA ALA A 99 9.64 -13.51 14.30
C ALA A 99 8.69 -14.63 13.81
N SER A 100 7.41 -14.58 14.19
CA SER A 100 6.42 -15.56 13.76
C SER A 100 5.99 -15.38 12.29
N VAL A 101 5.84 -14.13 11.83
CA VAL A 101 5.56 -13.80 10.42
C VAL A 101 6.75 -14.19 9.53
N GLU A 102 7.98 -13.88 9.95
CA GLU A 102 9.20 -14.26 9.23
C GLU A 102 9.32 -15.79 9.08
N ALA A 103 9.14 -16.54 10.16
CA ALA A 103 9.23 -17.99 10.14
C ALA A 103 8.16 -18.63 9.22
N GLU A 104 6.92 -18.15 9.28
CA GLU A 104 5.84 -18.64 8.41
C GLU A 104 6.09 -18.25 6.94
N TRP A 105 6.58 -17.04 6.69
CA TRP A 105 6.93 -16.58 5.36
C TRP A 105 8.04 -17.41 4.73
N ASP A 106 9.13 -17.65 5.46
CA ASP A 106 10.24 -18.51 5.01
C ASP A 106 9.77 -19.94 4.75
N GLN A 107 8.91 -20.47 5.63
CA GLN A 107 8.30 -21.78 5.43
C GLN A 107 7.48 -21.81 4.13
N GLN A 108 6.62 -20.83 3.87
CA GLN A 108 5.80 -20.80 2.66
C GLN A 108 6.64 -20.64 1.38
N ARG A 109 7.68 -19.80 1.40
CA ARG A 109 8.63 -19.65 0.29
C ARG A 109 9.34 -20.96 -0.04
N SER A 110 9.74 -21.71 0.99
CA SER A 110 10.42 -23.00 0.82
C SER A 110 9.52 -24.08 0.19
N ILE A 111 8.21 -24.01 0.44
CA ILE A 111 7.24 -25.00 -0.03
C ILE A 111 6.70 -24.67 -1.43
N ARG A 112 6.42 -23.39 -1.70
CA ARG A 112 5.54 -23.02 -2.83
C ARG A 112 6.21 -22.26 -3.97
N PHE A 113 7.24 -21.46 -3.74
CA PHE A 113 7.52 -20.35 -4.66
C PHE A 113 8.97 -20.16 -5.15
N GLY A 114 9.96 -20.95 -4.72
CA GLY A 114 11.34 -20.82 -5.24
C GLY A 114 12.02 -19.49 -4.88
N ALA A 115 13.16 -19.18 -5.52
CA ALA A 115 13.99 -18.03 -5.16
C ALA A 115 13.48 -16.71 -5.77
N TRP A 116 12.63 -15.99 -5.05
CA TRP A 116 12.26 -14.60 -5.37
C TRP A 116 13.28 -13.59 -4.82
N ALA A 117 13.42 -12.46 -5.51
CA ALA A 117 14.13 -11.28 -5.02
C ALA A 117 13.45 -10.76 -3.73
N ASP A 118 14.22 -10.18 -2.81
CA ASP A 118 13.72 -9.67 -1.54
C ASP A 118 12.77 -8.48 -1.77
N VAL A 119 11.47 -8.73 -1.81
CA VAL A 119 10.40 -7.70 -1.89
C VAL A 119 9.99 -7.23 -0.47
N PHE A 120 10.62 -7.79 0.57
CA PHE A 120 10.22 -7.56 1.95
C PHE A 120 11.19 -6.61 2.65
N GLU A 121 10.74 -5.37 2.86
CA GLU A 121 11.50 -4.37 3.60
C GLU A 121 10.76 -4.01 4.90
N LEU A 122 11.34 -4.46 6.02
CA LEU A 122 10.73 -4.47 7.36
C LEU A 122 10.85 -3.15 8.13
N GLU A 123 11.77 -2.29 7.73
CA GLU A 123 11.96 -0.98 8.34
C GLU A 123 11.25 0.08 7.52
N LEU A 124 10.33 0.83 8.14
CA LEU A 124 9.61 1.92 7.48
C LEU A 124 10.57 2.89 6.78
N GLU A 125 11.67 3.23 7.44
CA GLU A 125 12.65 4.16 6.90
C GLU A 125 13.30 3.60 5.63
N ARG A 126 13.64 2.31 5.60
CA ARG A 126 14.25 1.65 4.45
C ARG A 126 13.24 1.41 3.32
N PHE A 127 11.99 1.15 3.70
CA PHE A 127 10.83 1.10 2.81
C PHE A 127 10.60 2.45 2.13
N LEU A 128 10.51 3.54 2.88
CA LEU A 128 10.33 4.90 2.35
C LEU A 128 11.54 5.36 1.51
N ASP A 129 12.76 4.93 1.87
CA ASP A 129 13.97 5.17 1.08
C ASP A 129 13.91 4.46 -0.29
N THR A 130 13.35 3.25 -0.32
CA THR A 130 13.18 2.46 -1.56
C THR A 130 12.15 3.12 -2.47
N VAL A 131 11.02 3.56 -1.90
CA VAL A 131 9.99 4.32 -2.60
C VAL A 131 10.57 5.61 -3.19
N SER A 132 11.32 6.37 -2.38
CA SER A 132 11.94 7.62 -2.81
C SER A 132 12.94 7.44 -3.96
N LYS A 133 13.69 6.32 -3.98
CA LYS A 133 14.66 6.00 -5.05
C LYS A 133 13.97 5.56 -6.34
N ASN A 134 12.86 4.82 -6.24
CA ASN A 134 12.07 4.40 -7.40
C ASN A 134 11.36 5.59 -8.07
N SER A 135 10.81 6.53 -7.29
CA SER A 135 10.21 7.77 -7.83
C SER A 135 11.23 8.69 -8.52
N LEU A 136 12.49 8.72 -8.06
CA LEU A 136 13.55 9.48 -8.72
C LEU A 136 14.02 8.86 -10.03
N THR A 137 13.88 7.55 -10.21
CA THR A 137 14.24 6.90 -11.48
C THR A 137 13.22 7.23 -12.56
N GLU A 138 11.93 7.31 -12.25
CA GLU A 138 10.90 7.76 -13.20
C GLU A 138 11.07 9.24 -13.58
N ALA A 139 11.43 10.11 -12.64
CA ALA A 139 11.64 11.55 -12.90
C ALA A 139 12.81 11.86 -13.84
N ILE A 140 13.78 10.94 -14.02
CA ILE A 140 14.93 11.12 -14.91
C ILE A 140 14.61 10.70 -16.35
N PHE A 141 13.57 9.87 -16.57
CA PHE A 141 13.20 9.40 -17.91
C PHE A 141 12.23 10.30 -18.67
N ASP A 142 11.75 11.40 -18.06
CA ASP A 142 10.93 12.39 -18.75
C ASP A 142 11.62 13.77 -18.81
N PRO A 143 12.70 13.93 -19.60
CA PRO A 143 13.18 15.26 -19.94
C PRO A 143 12.11 15.91 -20.83
N LYS A 144 11.24 16.70 -20.19
CA LYS A 144 10.30 17.60 -20.85
C LYS A 144 11.09 18.41 -21.89
N ALA A 145 10.93 18.05 -23.16
CA ALA A 145 11.64 18.68 -24.26
C ALA A 145 11.31 20.17 -24.27
N ILE A 146 12.24 21.00 -23.79
CA ILE A 146 12.18 22.44 -23.96
C ILE A 146 12.52 22.70 -25.42
N SER A 147 11.48 22.73 -26.26
CA SER A 147 11.57 23.15 -27.65
C SER A 147 12.07 24.59 -27.69
N GLU A 148 13.34 24.78 -28.08
CA GLU A 148 13.93 26.07 -28.42
C GLU A 148 13.11 26.76 -29.51
N GLY A 149 12.30 27.73 -29.12
CA GLY A 149 11.68 28.69 -30.02
C GLY A 149 12.66 29.80 -30.35
N ALA A 150 13.56 29.56 -31.31
CA ALA A 150 14.32 30.61 -31.96
C ALA A 150 13.37 31.65 -32.58
N ARG A 151 13.49 32.92 -32.18
CA ARG A 151 12.98 34.05 -32.97
C ARG A 151 14.09 35.07 -33.13
N LYS A 152 14.48 35.26 -34.39
CA LYS A 152 15.16 36.45 -34.89
C LYS A 152 14.22 37.65 -34.84
#